data_AF-W0AIL3-F1
#
_entry.id   AF-W0AIL3-F1
#
_cell.length_a   1.000
_cell.length_b   1.000
_cell.length_c   1.000
_cell.angle_alpha   90.00
_cell.angle_beta   90.00
_cell.angle_gamma   90.00
#
_symmetry.space_group_name_H-M   'P 1'
#
loop_
_entity.id
_entity.type
_entity.pdbx_description
1 polymer ?
#
loop_
_entity_poly.entity_id
_entity_poly.type
_entity_poly.pdbx_seq_one_letter_code
_entity_poly.pdbx_strand_id
1 'polypeptide(L)'
;MTCAIGSESFAFETTASYSTFGERPDGRPYGSWFFPLALPVCPGNGLVMYRPFTDDEKFRLPALLASADFKALAGETAYYRAWWIEKALVPASDEAAWLLLSAVWEASDQAAPADARWSPRHTRYRDSFIAEADAQRARARPGTPIWLALSYRAANAERESGRFDAAAQRLRAIADAPEISGANEKDMKNSRGWKGRAAKLMATVAQRNTALEPVAMLPPGQAKYLCERQRAALDPIDQAACDALPKAGG
;
A
#
# COMPACT_ATOMS: atom_id res chain seq x y z
N MET A 1 11.86 -23.00 8.76
CA MET A 1 10.42 -22.90 9.10
C MET A 1 9.65 -24.04 8.44
N THR A 2 8.41 -24.28 8.84
CA THR A 2 7.60 -25.42 8.35
C THR A 2 6.32 -24.90 7.69
N CYS A 3 5.98 -25.49 6.54
CA CYS A 3 4.75 -25.17 5.82
C CYS A 3 3.52 -25.58 6.63
N ALA A 4 2.48 -24.74 6.58
CA ALA A 4 1.22 -25.03 7.25
C ALA A 4 0.52 -26.28 6.68
N ILE A 5 0.86 -26.66 5.44
CA ILE A 5 0.34 -27.83 4.73
C ILE A 5 1.51 -28.68 4.23
N GLY A 6 1.39 -30.01 4.38
CA GLY A 6 2.37 -30.97 3.86
C GLY A 6 3.61 -31.17 4.73
N SER A 7 3.71 -30.48 5.88
CA SER A 7 4.81 -30.63 6.86
C SER A 7 6.23 -30.44 6.32
N GLU A 8 6.38 -29.92 5.09
CA GLU A 8 7.68 -29.66 4.51
C GLU A 8 8.39 -28.54 5.28
N SER A 9 9.67 -28.75 5.56
CA SER A 9 10.53 -27.75 6.20
C SER A 9 11.43 -27.11 5.16
N PHE A 10 11.58 -25.79 5.23
CA PHE A 10 12.41 -25.02 4.32
C PHE A 10 13.12 -23.87 5.04
N ALA A 11 14.23 -23.45 4.45
CA ALA A 11 14.97 -22.27 4.89
C ALA A 11 14.36 -21.03 4.24
N PHE A 12 14.18 -19.97 5.04
CA PHE A 12 13.77 -18.67 4.56
C PHE A 12 14.59 -17.63 5.32
N GLU A 13 15.40 -16.87 4.60
CA GLU A 13 16.14 -15.77 5.17
C GLU A 13 15.23 -14.55 5.23
N THR A 14 15.09 -14.01 6.45
CA THR A 14 14.37 -12.77 6.69
C THR A 14 15.25 -11.83 7.49
N THR A 15 14.87 -10.56 7.50
CA THR A 15 15.60 -9.52 8.20
C THR A 15 15.32 -9.59 9.69
N ALA A 16 16.37 -9.77 10.49
CA ALA A 16 16.24 -9.84 11.95
C ALA A 16 15.77 -8.51 12.57
N SER A 17 16.22 -7.37 12.03
CA SER A 17 15.80 -6.04 12.46
C SER A 17 15.96 -4.98 11.38
N TYR A 18 15.09 -3.99 11.38
CA TYR A 18 15.15 -2.82 10.52
C TYR A 18 14.56 -1.60 11.24
N SER A 19 14.93 -0.41 10.79
CA SER A 19 14.40 0.85 11.31
C SER A 19 13.64 1.59 10.21
N THR A 20 12.53 2.23 10.57
CA THR A 20 11.73 3.08 9.68
C THR A 20 11.77 4.53 10.14
N PHE A 21 11.89 5.48 9.21
CA PHE A 21 12.03 6.92 9.50
C PHE A 21 11.04 7.81 8.71
N GLY A 22 9.92 7.22 8.30
CA GLY A 22 8.85 7.88 7.58
C GLY A 22 8.14 6.92 6.65
N GLU A 23 7.22 7.45 5.85
CA GLU A 23 6.49 6.66 4.86
C GLU A 23 6.08 7.53 3.68
N ARG A 24 5.91 6.86 2.54
CA ARG A 24 5.33 7.41 1.32
C ARG A 24 3.82 7.68 1.50
N PRO A 25 3.19 8.44 0.58
CA PRO A 25 1.73 8.64 0.59
C PRO A 25 0.90 7.36 0.49
N ASP A 26 1.42 6.30 -0.10
CA ASP A 26 0.80 4.97 -0.11
C ASP A 26 1.12 4.14 1.14
N GLY A 27 1.97 4.62 2.04
CA GLY A 27 2.29 3.98 3.31
C GLY A 27 3.50 3.08 3.27
N ARG A 28 4.17 2.98 2.12
CA ARG A 28 5.42 2.24 2.03
C ARG A 28 6.46 2.93 2.92
N PRO A 29 7.05 2.24 3.91
CA PRO A 29 8.01 2.87 4.80
C PRO A 29 9.29 3.27 4.07
N TYR A 30 9.88 4.37 4.53
CA TYR A 30 11.30 4.61 4.33
C TYR A 30 12.05 3.96 5.48
N GLY A 31 13.10 3.19 5.19
CA GLY A 31 13.85 2.52 6.23
C GLY A 31 15.22 2.01 5.80
N SER A 32 15.88 1.30 6.71
CA SER A 32 17.19 0.67 6.52
C SER A 32 17.12 -0.65 5.73
N TRP A 33 15.97 -0.95 5.10
CA TRP A 33 15.72 -2.20 4.40
C TRP A 33 14.72 -2.01 3.26
N PHE A 34 14.50 -3.05 2.45
CA PHE A 34 13.46 -3.06 1.43
C PHE A 34 12.08 -3.34 2.03
N PHE A 35 11.06 -2.67 1.51
CA PHE A 35 9.66 -2.88 1.88
C PHE A 35 8.83 -3.12 0.61
N PRO A 36 7.82 -4.02 0.62
CA PRO A 36 7.46 -4.87 1.74
C PRO A 36 8.53 -5.94 1.97
N LEU A 37 8.53 -6.55 3.16
CA LEU A 37 9.43 -7.65 3.45
C LEU A 37 9.05 -8.85 2.60
N ALA A 38 10.03 -9.67 2.20
CA ALA A 38 9.73 -10.88 1.46
C ALA A 38 8.83 -11.80 2.30
N LEU A 39 7.86 -12.44 1.64
CA LEU A 39 7.02 -13.46 2.27
C LEU A 39 7.59 -14.86 1.99
N PRO A 40 7.63 -15.74 3.01
CA PRO A 40 8.00 -17.12 2.80
C PRO A 40 6.96 -17.84 1.91
N VAL A 41 7.45 -18.65 0.97
CA VAL A 41 6.61 -19.44 0.07
C VAL A 41 7.01 -20.90 0.17
N CYS A 42 6.03 -21.77 0.42
CA CYS A 42 6.20 -23.22 0.50
C CYS A 42 6.67 -23.80 -0.84
N PRO A 43 7.83 -24.47 -0.92
CA PRO A 43 8.38 -24.95 -2.18
C PRO A 43 7.51 -25.98 -2.91
N GLY A 44 6.85 -26.88 -2.16
CA GLY A 44 6.12 -28.00 -2.75
C GLY A 44 4.72 -27.66 -3.24
N ASN A 45 4.05 -26.69 -2.60
CA ASN A 45 2.65 -26.35 -2.90
C ASN A 45 2.39 -24.87 -3.22
N GLY A 46 3.41 -24.02 -3.13
CA GLY A 46 3.31 -22.59 -3.46
C GLY A 46 2.51 -21.76 -2.44
N LEU A 47 2.13 -22.32 -1.29
CA LEU A 47 1.43 -21.60 -0.23
C LEU A 47 2.29 -20.43 0.27
N VAL A 48 1.72 -19.23 0.24
CA VAL A 48 2.36 -18.05 0.82
C VAL A 48 2.07 -17.98 2.31
N MET A 49 3.12 -17.92 3.13
CA MET A 49 3.05 -17.93 4.59
C MET A 49 3.04 -16.50 5.14
N TYR A 50 1.92 -15.79 5.00
CA TYR A 50 1.77 -14.37 5.38
C TYR A 50 1.22 -14.16 6.80
N ARG A 51 0.58 -15.18 7.37
CA ARG A 51 0.11 -15.24 8.76
C ARG A 51 -0.03 -16.70 9.22
N PRO A 52 -0.23 -16.96 10.52
CA PRO A 52 -0.70 -18.26 10.97
C PRO A 52 -2.10 -18.58 10.40
N PHE A 53 -2.29 -19.81 9.93
CA PHE A 53 -3.58 -20.33 9.49
C PHE A 53 -4.26 -21.13 10.60
N THR A 54 -5.58 -21.01 10.73
CA THR A 54 -6.39 -21.84 11.63
C THR A 54 -6.50 -23.26 11.11
N ASP A 55 -6.94 -24.21 11.93
CA ASP A 55 -7.07 -25.60 11.49
C ASP A 55 -8.16 -25.78 10.42
N ASP A 56 -9.25 -25.00 10.50
CA ASP A 56 -10.29 -24.96 9.46
C ASP A 56 -9.75 -24.41 8.13
N GLU A 57 -8.88 -23.40 8.19
CA GLU A 57 -8.23 -22.86 7.00
C GLU A 57 -7.26 -23.88 6.41
N LYS A 58 -6.44 -24.53 7.24
CA LYS A 58 -5.54 -25.62 6.81
C LYS A 58 -6.32 -26.76 6.17
N PHE A 59 -7.51 -27.09 6.64
CA PHE A 59 -8.35 -28.10 6.01
C PHE A 59 -8.80 -27.70 4.58
N ARG A 60 -9.07 -26.41 4.36
CA ARG A 60 -9.53 -25.88 3.05
C ARG A 60 -8.40 -25.61 2.06
N LEU A 61 -7.19 -25.31 2.55
CA LEU A 61 -6.05 -24.92 1.74
C LEU A 61 -5.67 -25.94 0.64
N PRO A 62 -5.63 -27.26 0.86
CA PRO A 62 -5.26 -28.22 -0.20
C PRO A 62 -6.14 -28.11 -1.45
N ALA A 63 -7.46 -28.04 -1.28
CA ALA A 63 -8.40 -27.88 -2.40
C ALA A 63 -8.23 -26.51 -3.08
N LEU A 64 -8.02 -25.46 -2.27
CA LEU A 64 -7.81 -24.11 -2.77
C LEU A 64 -6.53 -24.01 -3.63
N LEU A 65 -5.41 -24.56 -3.15
CA LEU A 65 -4.13 -24.54 -3.86
C LEU A 65 -4.14 -25.43 -5.11
N ALA A 66 -4.99 -26.47 -5.14
CA ALA A 66 -5.17 -27.31 -6.32
C ALA A 66 -6.06 -26.67 -7.40
N SER A 67 -6.81 -25.60 -7.08
CA SER A 67 -7.76 -24.95 -7.98
C SER A 67 -7.10 -24.33 -9.21
N ALA A 68 -7.87 -24.25 -10.31
CA ALA A 68 -7.41 -23.60 -11.53
C ALA A 68 -7.11 -22.11 -11.31
N ASP A 69 -7.94 -21.44 -10.51
CA ASP A 69 -7.78 -20.02 -10.19
C ASP A 69 -6.47 -19.74 -9.46
N PHE A 70 -6.11 -20.55 -8.46
CA PHE A 70 -4.82 -20.39 -7.78
C PHE A 70 -3.64 -20.68 -8.71
N LYS A 71 -3.74 -21.73 -9.53
CA LYS A 71 -2.70 -22.07 -10.51
C LYS A 71 -2.49 -20.98 -11.56
N ALA A 72 -3.55 -20.24 -11.92
CA ALA A 72 -3.47 -19.10 -12.83
C ALA A 72 -2.66 -17.92 -12.24
N LEU A 73 -2.44 -17.89 -10.93
CA LEU A 73 -1.58 -16.91 -10.26
C LEU A 73 -0.10 -17.29 -10.31
N ALA A 74 0.28 -18.33 -11.05
CA ALA A 74 1.67 -18.66 -11.29
C ALA A 74 2.40 -17.45 -11.91
N GLY A 75 3.48 -17.01 -11.27
CA GLY A 75 4.25 -15.84 -11.69
C GLY A 75 3.74 -14.50 -11.12
N GLU A 76 2.64 -14.49 -10.37
CA GLU A 76 2.24 -13.32 -9.58
C GLU A 76 3.12 -13.16 -8.34
N THR A 77 3.17 -11.94 -7.79
CA THR A 77 4.00 -11.67 -6.63
C THR A 77 3.47 -12.35 -5.36
N ALA A 78 4.31 -12.47 -4.33
CA ALA A 78 3.93 -13.21 -3.13
C ALA A 78 2.75 -12.53 -2.42
N TYR A 79 2.74 -11.20 -2.33
CA TYR A 79 1.63 -10.47 -1.68
C TYR A 79 0.32 -10.53 -2.47
N TYR A 80 0.36 -10.56 -3.81
CA TYR A 80 -0.86 -10.70 -4.60
C TYR A 80 -1.49 -12.09 -4.43
N ARG A 81 -0.65 -13.14 -4.41
CA ARG A 81 -1.08 -14.50 -4.10
C ARG A 81 -1.62 -14.62 -2.67
N ALA A 82 -0.98 -13.96 -1.71
CA ALA A 82 -1.45 -13.90 -0.32
C ALA A 82 -2.82 -13.24 -0.21
N TRP A 83 -3.05 -12.10 -0.87
CA TRP A 83 -4.37 -11.47 -0.93
C TRP A 83 -5.43 -12.42 -1.49
N TRP A 84 -5.15 -13.10 -2.59
CA TRP A 84 -6.11 -14.01 -3.20
C TRP A 84 -6.46 -15.17 -2.26
N ILE A 85 -5.46 -15.77 -1.60
CA ILE A 85 -5.66 -16.80 -0.58
C ILE A 85 -6.53 -16.26 0.56
N GLU A 86 -6.20 -15.07 1.08
CA GLU A 86 -6.92 -14.45 2.19
C GLU A 86 -8.39 -14.20 1.83
N LYS A 87 -8.67 -13.69 0.62
CA LYS A 87 -10.05 -13.48 0.16
C LYS A 87 -10.83 -14.76 0.00
N ALA A 88 -10.19 -15.83 -0.49
CA ALA A 88 -10.84 -17.12 -0.65
C ALA A 88 -11.14 -17.78 0.71
N LEU A 89 -10.25 -17.64 1.68
CA LEU A 89 -10.44 -18.17 3.03
C LEU A 89 -11.42 -17.32 3.85
N VAL A 90 -11.27 -16.00 3.80
CA VAL A 90 -11.99 -15.01 4.61
C VAL A 90 -12.50 -13.88 3.70
N PRO A 91 -13.68 -14.02 3.08
CA PRO A 91 -14.20 -13.05 2.10
C PRO A 91 -14.32 -11.61 2.63
N ALA A 92 -14.51 -11.46 3.94
CA ALA A 92 -14.63 -10.18 4.62
C ALA A 92 -13.36 -9.75 5.38
N SER A 93 -12.20 -10.31 5.07
CA SER A 93 -10.94 -9.98 5.74
C SER A 93 -10.62 -8.49 5.69
N ASP A 94 -10.24 -7.94 6.83
CA ASP A 94 -9.69 -6.59 6.94
C ASP A 94 -8.22 -6.52 6.47
N GLU A 95 -7.52 -7.66 6.42
CA GLU A 95 -6.13 -7.75 5.94
C GLU A 95 -6.01 -7.70 4.42
N ALA A 96 -7.08 -8.03 3.69
CA ALA A 96 -7.04 -8.16 2.23
C ALA A 96 -6.54 -6.88 1.53
N ALA A 97 -7.05 -5.70 1.91
CA ALA A 97 -6.60 -4.44 1.32
C ALA A 97 -5.11 -4.16 1.60
N TRP A 98 -4.60 -4.53 2.77
CA TRP A 98 -3.21 -4.31 3.16
C TRP A 98 -2.24 -5.27 2.44
N LEU A 99 -2.65 -6.52 2.22
CA LEU A 99 -1.93 -7.46 1.36
C LEU A 99 -1.85 -6.95 -0.08
N LEU A 100 -2.96 -6.43 -0.64
CA LEU A 100 -2.93 -5.82 -1.97
C LEU A 100 -2.06 -4.57 -2.03
N LEU A 101 -2.12 -3.69 -1.03
CA LEU A 101 -1.27 -2.50 -0.98
C LEU A 101 0.22 -2.90 -0.97
N SER A 102 0.57 -3.95 -0.24
CA SER A 102 1.92 -4.50 -0.22
C SER A 102 2.30 -5.11 -1.58
N ALA A 103 1.35 -5.76 -2.27
CA ALA A 103 1.57 -6.24 -3.64
C ALA A 103 1.84 -5.08 -4.62
N VAL A 104 1.14 -3.95 -4.46
CA VAL A 104 1.42 -2.74 -5.23
C VAL A 104 2.86 -2.30 -5.00
N TRP A 105 3.32 -2.22 -3.75
CA TRP A 105 4.70 -1.85 -3.41
C TRP A 105 5.72 -2.81 -4.03
N GLU A 106 5.48 -4.12 -3.95
CA GLU A 106 6.33 -5.18 -4.51
C GLU A 106 6.40 -5.09 -6.05
N ALA A 107 5.31 -4.66 -6.70
CA ALA A 107 5.26 -4.47 -8.14
C ALA A 107 5.85 -3.11 -8.60
N SER A 108 5.93 -2.10 -7.72
CA SER A 108 6.51 -0.80 -8.06
C SER A 108 8.01 -0.88 -8.32
N ASP A 109 8.70 -1.86 -7.74
CA ASP A 109 10.15 -2.08 -7.91
C ASP A 109 10.48 -2.83 -9.20
N GLN A 110 9.47 -3.30 -9.93
CA GLN A 110 9.65 -4.07 -11.16
C GLN A 110 9.74 -3.13 -12.36
N ALA A 111 10.62 -3.47 -13.31
CA ALA A 111 10.81 -2.68 -14.52
C ALA A 111 9.48 -2.47 -15.27
N ALA A 112 9.18 -1.20 -15.57
CA ALA A 112 8.10 -0.84 -16.46
C ALA A 112 8.57 -0.90 -17.93
N PRO A 113 7.66 -1.12 -18.90
CA PRO A 113 7.96 -0.91 -20.32
C PRO A 113 8.55 0.49 -20.58
N ALA A 114 9.37 0.63 -21.62
CA ALA A 114 10.11 1.87 -21.89
C ALA A 114 9.20 3.11 -22.11
N ASP A 115 7.96 2.88 -22.54
CA ASP A 115 6.93 3.88 -22.82
C ASP A 115 5.90 4.05 -21.68
N ALA A 116 6.05 3.29 -20.59
CA ALA A 116 5.10 3.27 -19.49
C ALA A 116 5.78 3.56 -18.15
N ARG A 117 5.12 4.35 -17.30
CA ARG A 117 5.58 4.58 -15.92
C ARG A 117 5.44 3.32 -15.05
N TRP A 118 4.44 2.49 -15.33
CA TRP A 118 4.05 1.36 -14.49
C TRP A 118 3.99 0.08 -15.29
N SER A 119 4.43 -1.03 -14.71
CA SER A 119 4.17 -2.35 -15.29
C SER A 119 2.66 -2.64 -15.35
N PRO A 120 2.18 -3.49 -16.29
CA PRO A 120 0.77 -3.91 -16.33
C PRO A 120 0.32 -4.55 -15.01
N ARG A 121 1.24 -5.27 -14.35
CA ARG A 121 1.01 -5.88 -13.05
C ARG A 121 0.75 -4.82 -11.96
N HIS A 122 1.62 -3.81 -11.87
CA HIS A 122 1.45 -2.72 -10.92
C HIS A 122 0.09 -2.02 -11.10
N THR A 123 -0.28 -1.74 -12.34
CA THR A 123 -1.58 -1.11 -12.65
C THR A 123 -2.75 -1.96 -12.18
N ARG A 124 -2.77 -3.26 -12.51
CA ARG A 124 -3.83 -4.17 -12.08
C ARG A 124 -3.91 -4.31 -10.55
N TYR A 125 -2.77 -4.40 -9.88
CA TYR A 125 -2.73 -4.52 -8.41
C TYR A 125 -3.27 -3.26 -7.74
N ARG A 126 -2.92 -2.08 -8.27
CA ARG A 126 -3.42 -0.80 -7.78
C ARG A 126 -4.92 -0.66 -7.96
N ASP A 127 -5.45 -1.07 -9.10
CA ASP A 127 -6.90 -1.05 -9.35
C ASP A 127 -7.64 -2.06 -8.46
N SER A 128 -7.04 -3.25 -8.25
CA SER A 128 -7.56 -4.24 -7.29
C SER A 128 -7.56 -3.68 -5.86
N PHE A 129 -6.51 -2.96 -5.46
CA PHE A 129 -6.43 -2.32 -4.16
C PHE A 129 -7.53 -1.29 -3.95
N ILE A 130 -7.81 -0.43 -4.94
CA ILE A 130 -8.89 0.56 -4.84
C ILE A 130 -10.25 -0.13 -4.68
N ALA A 131 -10.51 -1.18 -5.47
CA ALA A 131 -11.75 -1.94 -5.36
C ALA A 131 -11.91 -2.63 -3.99
N GLU A 132 -10.84 -3.26 -3.46
CA GLU A 132 -10.87 -3.88 -2.13
C GLU A 132 -11.02 -2.85 -1.02
N ALA A 133 -10.32 -1.70 -1.12
CA ALA A 133 -10.46 -0.59 -0.19
C ALA A 133 -11.90 -0.06 -0.16
N ASP A 134 -12.57 0.03 -1.31
CA ASP A 134 -13.98 0.44 -1.38
C ASP A 134 -14.92 -0.60 -0.78
N ALA A 135 -14.70 -1.88 -1.03
CA ALA A 135 -15.46 -2.96 -0.42
C ALA A 135 -15.33 -2.97 1.11
N GLN A 136 -14.12 -2.78 1.64
CA GLN A 136 -13.89 -2.68 3.09
C GLN A 136 -14.50 -1.41 3.68
N ARG A 137 -14.32 -0.25 3.02
CA ARG A 137 -14.91 1.03 3.47
C ARG A 137 -16.43 1.00 3.52
N ALA A 138 -17.09 0.30 2.61
CA ALA A 138 -18.54 0.17 2.60
C ALA A 138 -19.09 -0.53 3.86
N ARG A 139 -18.25 -1.32 4.55
CA ARG A 139 -18.59 -2.01 5.80
C ARG A 139 -18.15 -1.24 7.04
N ALA A 140 -17.24 -0.28 6.89
CA ALA A 140 -16.71 0.51 7.99
C ALA A 140 -17.50 1.82 8.19
N ARG A 141 -17.69 2.23 9.44
CA ARG A 141 -18.31 3.53 9.74
C ARG A 141 -17.37 4.67 9.31
N PRO A 142 -17.87 5.71 8.60
CA PRO A 142 -17.08 6.89 8.28
C PRO A 142 -16.43 7.53 9.53
N GLY A 143 -15.20 8.00 9.38
CA GLY A 143 -14.42 8.58 10.47
C GLY A 143 -13.66 7.57 11.34
N THR A 144 -13.91 6.27 11.20
CA THR A 144 -13.10 5.23 11.88
C THR A 144 -11.67 5.18 11.33
N PRO A 145 -10.67 4.75 12.13
CA PRO A 145 -9.28 4.69 11.68
C PRO A 145 -9.09 3.89 10.38
N ILE A 146 -9.75 2.73 10.26
CA ILE A 146 -9.69 1.90 9.06
C ILE A 146 -10.32 2.61 7.84
N TRP A 147 -11.48 3.24 8.03
CA TRP A 147 -12.15 3.98 6.95
C TRP A 147 -11.29 5.15 6.48
N LEU A 148 -10.69 5.92 7.40
CA LEU A 148 -9.83 7.06 7.08
C LEU A 148 -8.55 6.62 6.36
N ALA A 149 -7.88 5.58 6.88
CA ALA A 149 -6.65 5.07 6.30
C ALA A 149 -6.86 4.54 4.88
N LEU A 150 -7.86 3.67 4.67
CA LEU A 150 -8.17 3.15 3.33
C LEU A 150 -8.64 4.23 2.38
N SER A 151 -9.43 5.20 2.85
CA SER A 151 -9.84 6.36 2.02
C SER A 151 -8.61 7.13 1.54
N TYR A 152 -7.67 7.42 2.44
CA TYR A 152 -6.48 8.18 2.11
C TYR A 152 -5.57 7.41 1.13
N ARG A 153 -5.31 6.13 1.40
CA ARG A 153 -4.44 5.30 0.55
C ARG A 153 -5.05 5.07 -0.83
N ALA A 154 -6.36 4.82 -0.92
CA ALA A 154 -7.06 4.70 -2.20
C ALA A 154 -7.04 6.03 -2.97
N ALA A 155 -7.17 7.18 -2.30
CA ALA A 155 -7.06 8.49 -2.96
C ALA A 155 -5.66 8.70 -3.55
N ASN A 156 -4.61 8.27 -2.86
CA ASN A 156 -3.27 8.32 -3.41
C ASN A 156 -3.11 7.40 -4.62
N ALA A 157 -3.66 6.18 -4.58
CA ALA A 157 -3.64 5.27 -5.71
C ALA A 157 -4.40 5.84 -6.92
N GLU A 158 -5.54 6.49 -6.71
CA GLU A 158 -6.28 7.21 -7.75
C GLU A 158 -5.45 8.35 -8.35
N ARG A 159 -4.79 9.16 -7.51
CA ARG A 159 -3.88 10.22 -7.95
C ARG A 159 -2.75 9.69 -8.83
N GLU A 160 -2.05 8.64 -8.41
CA GLU A 160 -0.93 8.05 -9.18
C GLU A 160 -1.37 7.46 -10.52
N SER A 161 -2.65 7.10 -10.65
CA SER A 161 -3.27 6.65 -11.90
C SER A 161 -3.85 7.78 -12.76
N GLY A 162 -3.76 9.03 -12.32
CA GLY A 162 -4.33 10.19 -13.01
C GLY A 162 -5.85 10.37 -12.82
N ARG A 163 -6.49 9.56 -11.97
CA ARG A 163 -7.92 9.68 -11.60
C ARG A 163 -8.13 10.78 -10.56
N PHE A 164 -7.74 12.00 -10.89
CA PHE A 164 -7.70 13.13 -9.94
C PHE A 164 -9.08 13.51 -9.38
N ASP A 165 -10.14 13.43 -10.19
CA ASP A 165 -11.49 13.79 -9.73
C ASP A 165 -11.99 12.79 -8.66
N ALA A 166 -11.75 11.50 -8.87
CA ALA A 166 -12.04 10.46 -7.88
C ALA A 166 -11.21 10.66 -6.60
N ALA A 167 -9.91 10.92 -6.75
CA ALA A 167 -9.02 11.21 -5.62
C ALA A 167 -9.52 12.43 -4.82
N ALA A 168 -9.89 13.52 -5.49
CA ALA A 168 -10.40 14.72 -4.85
C ALA A 168 -11.74 14.46 -4.14
N GLN A 169 -12.66 13.72 -4.76
CA GLN A 169 -13.92 13.34 -4.11
C GLN A 169 -13.67 12.55 -2.83
N ARG A 170 -12.78 11.56 -2.89
CA ARG A 170 -12.43 10.72 -1.74
C ARG A 170 -11.77 11.51 -0.62
N LEU A 171 -10.92 12.47 -0.93
CA LEU A 171 -10.27 13.34 0.05
C LEU A 171 -11.24 14.34 0.70
N ARG A 172 -12.23 14.86 -0.04
CA ARG A 172 -13.31 15.67 0.55
C ARG A 172 -14.11 14.85 1.56
N ALA A 173 -14.45 13.60 1.21
CA ALA A 173 -15.13 12.71 2.14
C ALA A 173 -14.35 12.47 3.45
N ILE A 174 -13.01 12.50 3.42
CA ILE A 174 -12.18 12.43 4.65
C ILE A 174 -12.31 13.71 5.48
N ALA A 175 -12.28 14.89 4.84
CA ALA A 175 -12.45 16.16 5.53
C ALA A 175 -13.84 16.23 6.22
N ASP A 176 -14.87 15.80 5.50
CA ASP A 176 -16.27 15.82 5.92
C ASP A 176 -16.65 14.68 6.88
N ALA A 177 -15.76 13.69 7.06
CA ALA A 177 -16.03 12.54 7.91
C ALA A 177 -16.33 12.99 9.36
N PRO A 178 -17.41 12.48 9.97
CA PRO A 178 -17.78 12.86 11.33
C PRO A 178 -16.74 12.37 12.33
N GLU A 179 -16.62 13.08 13.46
CA GLU A 179 -15.92 12.53 14.62
C GLU A 179 -16.70 11.35 15.19
N ILE A 180 -15.98 10.35 15.70
CA ILE A 180 -16.62 9.18 16.31
C ILE A 180 -17.11 9.58 17.70
N SER A 181 -18.41 9.43 17.94
CA SER A 181 -19.00 9.65 19.27
C SER A 181 -18.34 8.73 20.31
N GLY A 182 -17.94 9.28 21.44
CA GLY A 182 -17.24 8.53 22.50
C GLY A 182 -15.77 8.20 22.17
N ALA A 183 -15.20 8.81 21.12
CA ALA A 183 -13.78 8.67 20.82
C ALA A 183 -12.92 9.11 22.00
N ASN A 184 -11.90 8.31 22.31
CA ASN A 184 -10.85 8.74 23.22
C ASN A 184 -9.92 9.76 22.54
N GLU A 185 -9.03 10.37 23.31
CA GLU A 185 -8.08 11.38 22.81
C GLU A 185 -7.20 10.87 21.67
N LYS A 186 -6.75 9.61 21.74
CA LYS A 186 -5.92 8.99 20.71
C LYS A 186 -6.67 8.90 19.38
N ASP A 187 -7.92 8.49 19.40
CA ASP A 187 -8.76 8.38 18.21
C ASP A 187 -9.05 9.75 17.59
N MET A 188 -9.32 10.76 18.42
CA MET A 188 -9.48 12.14 17.96
C MET A 188 -8.19 12.68 17.33
N LYS A 189 -7.02 12.43 17.95
CA LYS A 189 -5.71 12.81 17.41
C LYS A 189 -5.41 12.11 16.08
N ASN A 190 -5.72 10.82 15.98
CA ASN A 190 -5.57 10.04 14.74
C ASN A 190 -6.46 10.60 13.62
N SER A 191 -7.72 10.90 13.93
CA SER A 191 -8.67 11.50 12.98
C SER A 191 -8.15 12.84 12.44
N ARG A 192 -7.72 13.75 13.34
CA ARG A 192 -7.10 15.03 12.93
C ARG A 192 -5.85 14.82 12.10
N GLY A 193 -5.02 13.84 12.45
CA GLY A 193 -3.83 13.46 11.69
C GLY A 193 -4.18 13.06 10.24
N TRP A 194 -5.16 12.18 10.06
CA TRP A 194 -5.63 11.79 8.72
C TRP A 194 -6.21 12.95 7.93
N LYS A 195 -7.03 13.81 8.55
CA LYS A 195 -7.56 15.01 7.89
C LYS A 195 -6.46 15.97 7.43
N GLY A 196 -5.45 16.20 8.28
CA GLY A 196 -4.29 17.00 7.92
C GLY A 196 -3.48 16.41 6.75
N ARG A 197 -3.30 15.09 6.72
CA ARG A 197 -2.67 14.39 5.60
C ARG A 197 -3.50 14.50 4.32
N ALA A 198 -4.82 14.32 4.43
CA ALA A 198 -5.74 14.42 3.30
C ALA A 198 -5.71 15.82 2.67
N ALA A 199 -5.63 16.88 3.47
CA ALA A 199 -5.48 18.24 2.97
C ALA A 199 -4.18 18.43 2.17
N LYS A 200 -3.05 17.88 2.62
CA LYS A 200 -1.78 17.91 1.86
C LYS A 200 -1.87 17.13 0.56
N LEU A 201 -2.46 15.93 0.59
CA LEU A 201 -2.65 15.12 -0.61
C LEU A 201 -3.61 15.80 -1.61
N MET A 202 -4.63 16.52 -1.13
CA MET A 202 -5.53 17.31 -1.96
C MET A 202 -4.78 18.38 -2.76
N ALA A 203 -3.83 19.08 -2.14
CA ALA A 203 -3.00 20.05 -2.85
C ALA A 203 -2.16 19.39 -3.96
N THR A 204 -1.65 18.19 -3.71
CA THR A 204 -0.90 17.40 -4.71
C THR A 204 -1.81 16.93 -5.86
N VAL A 205 -3.05 16.53 -5.54
CA VAL A 205 -4.08 16.17 -6.53
C VAL A 205 -4.45 17.38 -7.40
N ALA A 206 -4.60 18.57 -6.81
CA ALA A 206 -4.90 19.80 -7.54
C ALA A 206 -3.79 20.19 -8.54
N GLN A 207 -2.53 19.86 -8.23
CA GLN A 207 -1.39 20.04 -9.14
C GLN A 207 -1.34 18.97 -10.25
N ARG A 208 -2.23 17.97 -10.23
CA ARG A 208 -2.21 16.81 -11.14
C ARG A 208 -0.88 16.06 -11.14
N ASN A 209 -0.19 16.03 -9.99
CA ASN A 209 1.07 15.31 -9.84
C ASN A 209 0.79 13.79 -9.71
N THR A 210 1.35 12.99 -10.61
CA THR A 210 1.28 11.50 -10.61
C THR A 210 2.57 10.84 -10.11
N ALA A 211 3.53 11.61 -9.58
CA ALA A 211 4.78 11.08 -9.04
C ALA A 211 4.49 10.09 -7.90
N LEU A 212 5.30 9.05 -7.82
CA LEU A 212 5.23 8.05 -6.75
C LEU A 212 5.59 8.67 -5.38
N GLU A 213 6.50 9.63 -5.43
CA GLU A 213 7.12 10.30 -4.30
C GLU A 213 7.07 11.82 -4.51
N PRO A 214 5.87 12.43 -4.52
CA PRO A 214 5.74 13.86 -4.75
C PRO A 214 6.45 14.63 -3.63
N VAL A 215 7.36 15.52 -3.99
CA VAL A 215 8.29 16.22 -3.06
C VAL A 215 7.53 16.88 -1.91
N ALA A 216 6.39 17.51 -2.21
CA ALA A 216 5.54 18.19 -1.24
C ALA A 216 4.92 17.27 -0.17
N MET A 217 4.89 15.95 -0.41
CA MET A 217 4.35 14.96 0.51
C MET A 217 5.43 14.20 1.29
N LEU A 218 6.71 14.39 0.95
CA LEU A 218 7.80 13.64 1.56
C LEU A 218 8.19 14.21 2.93
N PRO A 219 8.69 13.36 3.85
CA PRO A 219 9.39 13.84 5.04
C PRO A 219 10.54 14.79 4.65
N PRO A 220 10.87 15.83 5.44
CA PRO A 220 11.85 16.85 5.05
C PRO A 220 13.21 16.30 4.62
N GLY A 221 13.72 15.28 5.32
CA GLY A 221 14.99 14.63 4.95
C GLY A 221 14.93 13.91 3.60
N GLN A 222 13.79 13.28 3.28
CA GLN A 222 13.59 12.60 1.99
C GLN A 222 13.37 13.59 0.86
N ALA A 223 12.58 14.65 1.09
CA ALA A 223 12.41 15.75 0.14
C ALA A 223 13.77 16.36 -0.25
N LYS A 224 14.61 16.68 0.75
CA LYS A 224 15.95 17.20 0.53
C LYS A 224 16.82 16.23 -0.28
N TYR A 225 16.86 14.96 0.12
CA TYR A 225 17.64 13.94 -0.60
C TYR A 225 17.24 13.86 -2.08
N LEU A 226 15.93 13.79 -2.36
CA LEU A 226 15.41 13.70 -3.72
C LEU A 226 15.78 14.96 -4.54
N CYS A 227 15.62 16.14 -3.96
CA CYS A 227 15.93 17.41 -4.59
C CYS A 227 17.42 17.67 -4.81
N GLU A 228 18.32 17.05 -4.04
CA GLU A 228 19.77 17.17 -4.21
C GLU A 228 20.34 16.11 -5.15
N ARG A 229 19.83 14.87 -5.08
CA ARG A 229 20.42 13.71 -5.77
C ARG A 229 19.73 13.36 -7.07
N GLN A 230 18.45 13.68 -7.21
CA GLN A 230 17.62 13.17 -8.30
C GLN A 230 16.85 14.27 -9.05
N ARG A 231 17.17 15.55 -8.80
CA ARG A 231 16.42 16.69 -9.34
C ARG A 231 16.18 16.64 -10.85
N ALA A 232 17.18 16.25 -11.63
CA ALA A 232 17.09 16.19 -13.08
C ALA A 232 16.08 15.12 -13.59
N ALA A 233 15.78 14.11 -12.77
CA ALA A 233 14.81 13.06 -13.08
C ALA A 233 13.39 13.39 -12.58
N LEU A 234 13.23 14.47 -11.80
CA LEU A 234 11.92 14.90 -11.31
C LEU A 234 11.12 15.59 -12.42
N ASP A 235 9.80 15.45 -12.34
CA ASP A 235 8.91 16.23 -13.19
C ASP A 235 8.94 17.73 -12.80
N PRO A 236 8.46 18.64 -13.68
CA PRO A 236 8.53 20.07 -13.40
C PRO A 236 7.81 20.52 -12.13
N ILE A 237 6.75 19.80 -11.71
CA ILE A 237 6.00 20.15 -10.49
C ILE A 237 6.89 19.90 -9.28
N ASP A 238 7.54 18.75 -9.23
CA ASP A 238 8.43 18.39 -8.13
C ASP A 238 9.75 19.18 -8.17
N GLN A 239 10.25 19.57 -9.34
CA GLN A 239 11.37 20.51 -9.45
C GLN A 239 11.04 21.87 -8.85
N ALA A 240 9.85 22.42 -9.13
CA ALA A 240 9.40 23.68 -8.54
C ALA A 240 9.20 23.55 -7.02
N ALA A 241 8.69 22.41 -6.54
CA ALA A 241 8.59 22.13 -5.11
C ALA A 241 9.97 22.10 -4.43
N CYS A 242 11.01 21.59 -5.10
CA CYS A 242 12.38 21.66 -4.60
C CYS A 242 12.89 23.09 -4.39
N ASP A 243 12.50 24.05 -5.24
CA ASP A 243 12.90 25.45 -5.10
C ASP A 243 12.22 26.16 -3.93
N ALA A 244 11.04 25.67 -3.54
CA ALA A 244 10.29 26.18 -2.40
C ALA A 244 10.76 25.58 -1.06
N LEU A 245 11.65 24.57 -1.06
CA LEU A 245 12.17 24.02 0.18
C LEU A 245 13.02 25.06 0.91
N PRO A 246 12.92 25.13 2.26
CA PRO A 246 13.81 25.99 3.05
C PRO A 246 15.26 25.64 2.73
N LYS A 247 16.03 26.61 2.23
CA LYS A 247 17.49 26.44 2.10
C LYS A 247 18.03 26.17 3.51
N ALA A 248 18.81 25.10 3.65
CA ALA A 248 19.45 24.81 4.94
C ALA A 248 20.22 26.05 5.40
N GLY A 249 19.89 26.55 6.60
CA GLY A 249 20.69 27.59 7.23
C GLY A 249 22.13 27.10 7.36
N GLY A 250 23.07 27.91 6.88
CA GLY A 250 24.51 27.73 7.13
C GLY A 250 24.87 28.07 8.57
#